data_AF-A0A6V7JPF4-F1
#
_entry.id   AF-A0A6V7JPF4-F1
#
_cell.length_a   1.000
_cell.length_b   1.000
_cell.length_c   1.000
_cell.angle_alpha   90.00
_cell.angle_beta   90.00
_cell.angle_gamma   90.00
#
_symmetry.space_group_name_H-M   'P 1'
#
loop_
_entity.id
_entity.type
_entity.pdbx_description
1 polymer ?
#
loop_
_entity_poly.entity_id
_entity_poly.type
_entity_poly.pdbx_seq_one_letter_code
_entity_poly.pdbx_strand_id
1 'polypeptide(L)'
;TGVEVWKTIPSNGSISASGVTSKSTNSIFFGTLDGTCVSLNENSGKIQWKNHLKYPIFSSPVISQSTSIIFCDVSGILVAFRLETGEK
;
A
#
# COMPACT_ATOMS: atom_id res chain seq x y z
N THR A 1 9.30 22.72 -10.45
CA THR A 1 9.83 23.54 -9.33
C THR A 1 10.33 22.72 -8.14
N GLY A 2 10.26 21.38 -8.14
CA GLY A 2 10.81 20.57 -7.03
C GLY A 2 10.11 20.80 -5.68
N VAL A 3 8.91 21.39 -5.68
CA VAL A 3 8.13 21.72 -4.49
C VAL A 3 7.42 20.45 -3.99
N GLU A 4 7.54 20.17 -2.69
CA GLU A 4 6.80 19.09 -2.02
C GLU A 4 5.29 19.37 -2.08
N VAL A 5 4.50 18.42 -2.60
CA VAL A 5 3.03 18.54 -2.70
C VAL A 5 2.35 18.02 -1.43
N TRP A 6 2.79 16.86 -0.95
CA TRP A 6 2.33 16.27 0.30
C TRP A 6 3.41 15.35 0.89
N LYS A 7 3.27 15.07 2.19
CA LYS A 7 4.09 14.11 2.94
C LYS A 7 3.19 13.37 3.93
N THR A 8 3.49 12.09 4.18
CA THR A 8 2.73 11.25 5.11
C THR A 8 3.65 10.23 5.76
N ILE A 9 3.41 9.95 7.04
CA ILE A 9 4.06 8.85 7.78
C ILE A 9 3.04 7.71 7.87
N PRO A 10 3.19 6.63 7.07
CA PRO A 10 2.19 5.59 6.99
C PRO A 10 2.27 4.60 8.17
N SER A 11 3.44 4.35 8.72
CA SER A 11 3.62 3.52 9.91
C SER A 11 4.99 3.80 10.54
N ASN A 12 5.35 3.03 11.57
CA ASN A 12 6.67 3.11 12.21
C ASN A 12 7.73 2.29 11.45
N GLY A 13 7.32 1.43 10.53
CA GLY A 13 8.20 0.64 9.67
C GLY A 13 8.73 1.44 8.47
N SER A 14 9.99 1.20 8.14
CA SER A 14 10.59 1.73 6.90
C SER A 14 9.91 1.15 5.66
N ILE A 15 10.02 1.84 4.53
CA ILE A 15 9.52 1.38 3.23
C ILE A 15 10.73 0.92 2.42
N SER A 16 10.80 -0.39 2.16
CA SER A 16 11.76 -0.97 1.21
C SER A 16 11.08 -1.48 -0.06
N ALA A 17 9.77 -1.76 0.00
CA ALA A 17 8.98 -2.17 -1.15
C ALA A 17 8.75 -1.00 -2.12
N SER A 18 8.64 -1.28 -3.41
CA SER A 18 8.13 -0.28 -4.35
C SER A 18 6.62 -0.15 -4.21
N GLY A 19 6.09 1.05 -4.47
CA GLY A 19 4.65 1.28 -4.53
C GLY A 19 4.07 1.04 -5.93
N VAL A 20 2.75 0.89 -6.01
CA VAL A 20 1.98 0.86 -7.26
C VAL A 20 0.83 1.86 -7.21
N THR A 21 0.44 2.41 -8.35
CA THR A 21 -0.66 3.37 -8.43
C THR A 21 -1.87 2.78 -9.16
N SER A 22 -3.06 3.23 -8.77
CA SER A 22 -4.32 2.91 -9.45
C SER A 22 -5.05 4.20 -9.83
N LYS A 23 -5.25 4.37 -11.14
CA LYS A 23 -6.03 5.50 -11.67
C LYS A 23 -7.52 5.40 -11.38
N SER A 24 -8.07 4.18 -11.26
CA SER A 24 -9.50 3.99 -11.02
C SER A 24 -9.92 4.44 -9.62
N THR A 25 -9.05 4.24 -8.62
CA THR A 25 -9.32 4.62 -7.22
C THR A 25 -8.56 5.86 -6.77
N ASN A 26 -7.73 6.46 -7.66
CA ASN A 26 -6.84 7.57 -7.35
C ASN A 26 -5.96 7.28 -6.13
N SER A 27 -5.32 6.11 -6.15
CA SER A 27 -4.62 5.53 -5.00
C SER A 27 -3.18 5.16 -5.28
N ILE A 28 -2.34 5.25 -4.26
CA ILE A 28 -0.99 4.69 -4.19
C ILE A 28 -0.99 3.58 -3.13
N PHE A 29 -0.51 2.40 -3.49
CA PHE A 29 -0.40 1.26 -2.58
C PHE A 29 1.05 0.86 -2.37
N PHE A 30 1.43 0.56 -1.13
CA PHE A 30 2.76 0.06 -0.78
C PHE A 30 2.74 -0.66 0.56
N GLY A 31 3.77 -1.48 0.78
CA GLY A 31 3.99 -2.21 2.02
C GLY A 31 5.19 -1.65 2.80
N THR A 32 5.19 -1.88 4.09
CA THR A 32 6.28 -1.46 4.99
C THR A 32 6.96 -2.68 5.63
N LEU A 33 8.15 -2.46 6.19
CA LEU A 33 8.90 -3.49 6.92
C LEU A 33 8.28 -3.83 8.29
N ASP A 34 7.32 -3.05 8.79
CA ASP A 34 6.52 -3.45 9.95
C ASP A 34 5.25 -4.23 9.57
N GLY A 35 5.09 -4.64 8.31
CA GLY A 35 3.94 -5.44 7.87
C GLY A 35 2.69 -4.63 7.55
N THR A 36 2.77 -3.30 7.53
CA THR A 36 1.63 -2.44 7.19
C THR A 36 1.40 -2.40 5.69
N CYS A 37 0.20 -2.77 5.25
CA CYS A 37 -0.31 -2.56 3.89
C CYS A 37 -1.07 -1.23 3.84
N VAL A 38 -0.76 -0.37 2.89
CA VAL A 38 -1.28 1.00 2.86
C VAL A 38 -1.93 1.32 1.53
N SER A 39 -3.03 2.06 1.57
CA SER A 39 -3.55 2.84 0.44
C SER A 39 -3.58 4.32 0.80
N LEU A 40 -2.98 5.16 -0.05
CA LEU A 40 -3.03 6.62 0.04
C LEU A 40 -3.76 7.20 -1.16
N ASN A 41 -4.50 8.29 -0.95
CA ASN A 41 -5.00 9.11 -2.04
C ASN A 41 -3.84 9.83 -2.76
N GLU A 42 -3.71 9.64 -4.07
CA GLU A 42 -2.58 10.12 -4.88
C GLU A 42 -2.41 11.65 -4.85
N ASN A 43 -3.51 12.40 -4.77
CA ASN A 43 -3.48 13.87 -4.84
C ASN A 43 -3.21 14.53 -3.48
N SER A 44 -3.64 13.90 -2.39
CA SER A 44 -3.59 14.51 -1.05
C SER A 44 -2.61 13.84 -0.08
N GLY A 45 -2.09 12.66 -0.42
CA GLY A 45 -1.28 11.85 0.49
C GLY A 45 -2.06 11.23 1.65
N LYS A 46 -3.36 11.52 1.80
CA LYS A 46 -4.17 11.01 2.91
C LYS A 46 -4.33 9.50 2.82
N ILE A 47 -4.19 8.82 3.95
CA ILE A 47 -4.47 7.39 4.08
C ILE A 47 -5.95 7.14 3.81
N GLN A 48 -6.24 6.29 2.82
CA GLN A 48 -7.59 5.80 2.54
C GLN A 48 -7.91 4.59 3.42
N TRP A 49 -6.97 3.64 3.51
CA TRP A 49 -7.08 2.51 4.43
C TRP A 49 -5.70 1.95 4.79
N LYS A 50 -5.66 1.17 5.88
CA LYS A 50 -4.49 0.39 6.31
C LYS A 50 -4.92 -1.00 6.76
N ASN A 51 -4.07 -1.98 6.45
CA ASN A 51 -4.14 -3.32 6.99
C ASN A 51 -2.77 -3.74 7.52
N HIS A 52 -2.73 -4.86 8.24
CA HIS A 52 -1.50 -5.35 8.83
C HIS A 52 -1.35 -6.85 8.57
N LEU A 53 -0.23 -7.22 7.96
CA LEU A 53 0.30 -8.57 7.92
C LEU A 53 1.25 -8.77 9.09
N LYS A 54 1.44 -10.03 9.49
CA LYS A 54 2.25 -10.35 10.68
C LYS A 54 3.75 -10.10 10.46
N TYR A 55 4.21 -10.15 9.22
CA TYR A 55 5.63 -10.11 8.88
C TYR A 55 5.96 -8.98 7.89
N PRO A 56 7.24 -8.58 7.80
CA PRO A 56 7.69 -7.52 6.89
C PRO A 56 7.29 -7.74 5.44
N ILE A 57 7.02 -6.64 4.72
CA ILE A 57 6.70 -6.63 3.29
C ILE A 57 7.87 -5.97 2.54
N PHE A 58 8.59 -6.75 1.73
CA PHE A 58 9.69 -6.27 0.89
C PHE A 58 9.29 -6.15 -0.58
N SER A 59 8.32 -6.94 -1.03
CA SER A 59 7.90 -6.98 -2.42
C SER A 59 6.92 -5.85 -2.74
N SER A 60 6.97 -5.38 -3.98
CA SER A 60 5.94 -4.51 -4.54
C SER A 60 4.58 -5.22 -4.53
N PRO A 61 3.49 -4.55 -4.12
CA PRO A 61 2.16 -5.14 -4.22
C PRO A 61 1.67 -5.16 -5.68
N VAL A 62 0.68 -6.00 -5.99
CA VAL A 62 0.19 -6.20 -7.36
C VAL A 62 -1.31 -5.97 -7.44
N ILE A 63 -1.75 -5.12 -8.37
CA ILE A 63 -3.19 -4.93 -8.65
C ILE A 63 -3.67 -6.10 -9.51
N SER A 64 -4.70 -6.81 -9.06
CA SER A 64 -5.34 -7.91 -9.75
C SER A 64 -6.75 -7.53 -10.19
N GLN A 65 -7.06 -7.76 -11.47
CA GLN A 65 -8.40 -7.62 -12.06
C GLN A 65 -9.10 -6.26 -11.80
N SER A 66 -8.32 -5.20 -11.58
CA SER A 66 -8.79 -3.82 -11.33
C SER A 66 -9.67 -3.61 -10.09
N THR A 67 -9.84 -4.61 -9.22
CA THR A 67 -10.68 -4.51 -8.00
C THR A 67 -9.95 -4.88 -6.72
N SER A 68 -8.81 -5.58 -6.83
CA SER A 68 -8.04 -6.04 -5.67
C SER A 68 -6.55 -5.70 -5.78
N ILE A 69 -5.89 -5.57 -4.63
CA ILE A 69 -4.45 -5.43 -4.47
C ILE A 69 -3.93 -6.62 -3.65
N ILE A 70 -2.83 -7.21 -4.09
CA ILE A 70 -2.19 -8.36 -3.44
C ILE A 70 -0.89 -7.91 -2.80
N PHE A 71 -0.73 -8.25 -1.52
CA PHE A 71 0.50 -8.09 -0.76
C PHE A 71 1.07 -9.47 -0.41
N CYS A 72 2.39 -9.54 -0.27
CA CYS A 72 3.11 -10.73 0.17
C CYS A 72 4.09 -10.35 1.28
N ASP A 73 4.07 -11.11 2.38
CA ASP A 73 5.06 -10.95 3.44
C ASP A 73 6.17 -12.02 3.35
N VAL A 74 7.25 -11.81 4.10
CA VAL A 74 8.42 -12.73 4.09
C VAL A 74 8.14 -14.15 4.59
N SER A 75 7.00 -14.39 5.24
CA SER A 75 6.62 -15.74 5.65
C SER A 75 5.99 -16.57 4.52
N GLY A 76 5.85 -15.98 3.34
CA GLY A 76 5.23 -16.62 2.18
C GLY A 76 3.71 -16.49 2.17
N ILE A 77 3.14 -15.61 2.99
CA ILE A 77 1.69 -15.36 3.02
C ILE A 77 1.35 -14.29 1.98
N LEU A 78 0.39 -14.62 1.10
CA LEU A 78 -0.23 -13.68 0.17
C LEU A 78 -1.65 -13.35 0.64
N VAL A 79 -1.99 -12.06 0.62
CA VAL A 79 -3.33 -11.58 0.98
C VAL A 79 -3.80 -10.57 -0.07
N ALA A 80 -5.02 -10.75 -0.55
CA ALA A 80 -5.71 -9.79 -1.39
C ALA A 80 -6.57 -8.87 -0.51
N PHE A 81 -6.66 -7.61 -0.91
CA PHE A 81 -7.60 -6.64 -0.34
C PHE A 81 -8.32 -5.91 -1.47
N ARG A 82 -9.58 -5.50 -1.27
CA ARG A 82 -10.29 -4.61 -2.18
C ARG A 82 -9.59 -3.26 -2.27
N LEU A 83 -9.42 -2.72 -3.48
CA LEU A 83 -8.71 -1.45 -3.70
C LEU A 83 -9.34 -0.28 -2.95
N GLU A 84 -10.68 -0.23 -2.94
CA GLU A 84 -11.44 0.90 -2.38
C GLU A 84 -11.52 0.86 -0.85
N THR A 85 -11.79 -0.32 -0.29
CA THR A 85 -12.13 -0.46 1.14
C THR A 85 -10.99 -1.02 1.98
N GLY A 86 -10.05 -1.75 1.38
CA GLY A 86 -9.03 -2.50 2.11
C GLY A 86 -9.59 -3.74 2.81
N GLU A 87 -10.81 -4.18 2.52
CA GLU A 87 -11.35 -5.44 3.05
C GLU A 87 -10.73 -6.65 2.34
N LYS A 88 -10.58 -7.77 3.05
CA LYS A 88 -10.06 -9.03 2.49
C LYS A 88 -10.96 -9.59 1.37
#